data_AF-A0A6G6W8P3-F1
#
_entry.id   AF-A0A6G6W8P3-F1
#
_cell.length_a   1.000
_cell.length_b   1.000
_cell.length_c   1.000
_cell.angle_alpha   90.00
_cell.angle_beta   90.00
_cell.angle_gamma   90.00
#
_symmetry.space_group_name_H-M   'P 1'
#
loop_
_entity.id
_entity.type
_entity.pdbx_description
1 polymer ?
#
loop_
_entity_poly.entity_id
_entity_poly.type
_entity_poly.pdbx_seq_one_letter_code
_entity_poly.pdbx_strand_id
1 'polypeptide(L)'
;MSMSATVDVSDSLDEARTRLVRSARALNGAWAAAVCLMAFLVVASLLLLLVAITIRPVYVVIWSVLLAATGYNVTRFWPRRVVRPGHVLGRRDRDALRGVLDPERTVAFPEVVRLVAQPELEVTEGELVVGMPLLACLQQGELSQLLRVAVAQAEVEDHRSVRWALRVAHGQIGRPLVGRRPRPSWFSAWFTETVSSQAAALEGDLGNWAGACERALVARSQAASDARDARDEVADAWLLLRTEWLAPAYERGRRHVAPFTGLRHFVEGADRAGWLARPRPWWPPTGVLADLVAGHEERVALDLDRRGAGLEPLTWDQHPAEVSVPQWRALVSRVLDTARRSSYDPAVTLDSVLRLVEQEGRAHAEKTVTRVLTAAISVAAVDSRHFVPTWSWPDGTRLDAEADGWTLPVETIVAEVLTMVRSGGGVERAYAELREALERLGVDVHEPLWLDDDRAPRPQRPVGSFLARQGLAARMVVLTDRTLHVFRDSHGPRLLQPRGPRDATVEMRKRMLTVWQGDTTDQVLTVDVADVRRARLGPAAGGLWWRLSLDTDGGTVVLRGRGDGQEVEAEVGAWLGRSVQRSWVDTAPGVRGLRHVLGLGGALVGRDRARTD
;
A
#
# COMPACT_ATOMS: atom_id res chain seq x y z
N MET A 1 -1.81 -55.15 -15.23
CA MET A 1 -0.82 -54.22 -15.84
C MET A 1 -0.36 -53.14 -14.82
N SER A 2 -0.17 -53.50 -13.54
CA SER A 2 0.13 -52.58 -12.43
C SER A 2 1.54 -52.71 -11.84
N MET A 3 2.33 -53.70 -12.26
CA MET A 3 3.68 -53.95 -11.72
C MET A 3 4.76 -52.99 -12.22
N SER A 4 4.59 -52.33 -13.38
CA SER A 4 5.61 -51.41 -13.91
C SER A 4 5.68 -50.11 -13.12
N ALA A 5 4.52 -49.50 -12.81
CA ALA A 5 4.47 -48.22 -12.12
C ALA A 5 4.94 -48.28 -10.65
N THR A 6 4.79 -49.43 -9.98
CA THR A 6 5.23 -49.61 -8.59
C THR A 6 6.74 -49.72 -8.44
N VAL A 7 7.42 -50.28 -9.45
CA VAL A 7 8.89 -50.41 -9.47
C VAL A 7 9.52 -49.04 -9.73
N ASP A 8 9.01 -48.29 -10.71
CA ASP A 8 9.51 -46.94 -11.06
C ASP A 8 9.38 -45.94 -9.89
N VAL A 9 8.31 -46.04 -9.10
CA VAL A 9 8.09 -45.16 -7.93
C VAL A 9 9.03 -45.50 -6.78
N SER A 10 9.25 -46.78 -6.49
CA SER A 10 10.17 -47.21 -5.42
C SER A 10 11.61 -46.80 -5.72
N ASP A 11 12.05 -47.02 -6.96
CA ASP A 11 13.39 -46.65 -7.40
C ASP A 11 13.61 -45.13 -7.33
N SER A 12 12.57 -44.33 -7.64
CA SER A 12 12.63 -42.87 -7.53
C SER A 12 12.76 -42.37 -6.08
N LEU A 13 12.14 -43.05 -5.11
CA LEU A 13 12.24 -42.71 -3.70
C LEU A 13 13.62 -43.04 -3.13
N ASP A 14 14.14 -44.22 -3.44
CA ASP A 14 15.47 -44.64 -2.99
C ASP A 14 16.57 -43.79 -3.62
N GLU A 15 16.43 -43.42 -4.89
CA GLU A 15 17.33 -42.48 -5.55
C GLU A 15 17.29 -41.09 -4.89
N ALA A 16 16.10 -40.53 -4.65
CA ALA A 16 15.96 -39.22 -4.01
C ALA A 16 16.55 -39.22 -2.59
N ARG A 17 16.29 -40.27 -1.81
CA ARG A 17 16.85 -40.46 -0.46
C ARG A 17 18.37 -40.54 -0.47
N THR A 18 18.94 -41.32 -1.38
CA THR A 18 20.40 -41.49 -1.46
C THR A 18 21.11 -40.21 -1.89
N ARG A 19 20.54 -39.45 -2.82
CA ARG A 19 21.02 -38.11 -3.21
C ARG A 19 20.99 -37.16 -2.02
N LEU A 20 19.85 -37.07 -1.32
CA LEU A 20 19.68 -36.21 -0.14
C LEU A 20 20.67 -36.54 1.00
N VAL A 21 20.89 -37.83 1.29
CA VAL A 21 21.88 -38.24 2.30
C VAL A 21 23.31 -37.85 1.87
N ARG A 22 23.61 -37.90 0.58
CA ARG A 22 24.91 -37.51 0.03
C ARG A 22 25.16 -36.01 0.17
N SER A 23 24.21 -35.17 -0.23
CA SER A 23 24.28 -33.72 -0.07
C SER A 23 24.32 -33.31 1.42
N ALA A 24 23.56 -33.98 2.28
CA ALA A 24 23.65 -33.79 3.73
C ALA A 24 25.05 -34.09 4.30
N ARG A 25 25.68 -35.19 3.87
CA ARG A 25 27.07 -35.51 4.26
C ARG A 25 28.07 -34.48 3.74
N ALA A 26 27.87 -33.99 2.51
CA ALA A 26 28.73 -32.96 1.92
C ALA A 26 28.66 -31.64 2.71
N LEU A 27 27.46 -31.17 3.05
CA LEU A 27 27.26 -29.98 3.90
C LEU A 27 27.89 -30.17 5.28
N ASN A 28 27.66 -31.32 5.92
CA ASN A 28 28.23 -31.62 7.23
C ASN A 28 29.77 -31.66 7.18
N GLY A 29 30.35 -32.21 6.11
CA GLY A 29 31.78 -32.23 5.87
C GLY A 29 32.36 -30.82 5.68
N ALA A 30 31.71 -29.99 4.87
CA ALA A 30 32.09 -28.59 4.66
C ALA A 30 32.04 -27.78 5.97
N TRP A 31 30.98 -27.96 6.76
CA TRP A 31 30.85 -27.32 8.06
C TRP A 31 31.90 -27.84 9.07
N ALA A 32 32.11 -29.16 9.14
CA ALA A 32 33.10 -29.75 10.06
C ALA A 32 34.53 -29.30 9.74
N ALA A 33 34.91 -29.25 8.46
CA ALA A 33 36.22 -28.73 8.03
C ALA A 33 36.44 -27.29 8.52
N ALA A 34 35.39 -26.46 8.47
CA ALA A 34 35.42 -25.09 8.95
C ALA A 34 35.63 -24.97 10.45
N VAL A 35 34.87 -25.75 11.21
CA VAL A 35 34.95 -25.77 12.67
C VAL A 35 36.33 -26.27 13.10
N CYS A 36 36.84 -27.31 12.46
CA CYS A 36 38.19 -27.84 12.71
C CYS A 36 39.27 -26.79 12.44
N LEU A 37 39.18 -26.04 11.34
CA LEU A 37 40.13 -24.97 11.03
C LEU A 37 40.09 -23.84 12.06
N MET A 38 38.89 -23.42 12.48
CA MET A 38 38.73 -22.40 13.51
C MET A 38 39.22 -22.88 14.88
N ALA A 39 38.97 -24.14 15.24
CA ALA A 39 39.48 -24.76 16.46
C ALA A 39 41.01 -24.85 16.44
N PHE A 40 41.62 -25.19 15.30
CA PHE A 40 43.07 -25.18 15.14
C PHE A 40 43.66 -23.78 15.36
N LEU A 41 43.02 -22.72 14.85
CA LEU A 41 43.42 -21.34 15.11
C LEU A 41 43.31 -20.95 16.58
N VAL A 42 42.29 -21.44 17.30
CA VAL A 42 42.16 -21.25 18.76
C VAL A 42 43.32 -21.92 19.48
N VAL A 43 43.61 -23.20 19.16
CA VAL A 43 44.70 -23.97 19.78
C VAL A 43 46.07 -23.32 19.49
N ALA A 44 46.32 -22.91 18.25
CA ALA A 44 47.55 -22.22 17.87
C ALA A 44 47.70 -20.87 18.62
N SER A 45 46.61 -20.11 18.74
CA SER A 45 46.61 -18.85 19.51
C SER A 45 46.87 -19.07 21.00
N LEU A 46 46.36 -20.17 21.57
CA LEU A 46 46.54 -20.53 22.98
C LEU A 46 47.98 -20.99 23.26
N LEU A 47 48.57 -21.78 22.35
CA LEU A 47 49.99 -22.14 22.42
C LEU A 47 50.89 -20.90 22.32
N LEU A 48 50.57 -19.98 21.41
CA LEU A 48 51.33 -18.74 21.26
C LEU A 48 51.13 -17.79 22.45
N LEU A 49 49.96 -17.79 23.09
CA LEU A 49 49.70 -17.09 24.35
C LEU A 49 50.58 -17.65 25.49
N LEU A 50 50.65 -18.98 25.62
CA LEU A 50 51.51 -19.66 26.61
C LEU A 50 52.99 -19.29 26.44
N VAL A 51 53.48 -19.25 25.19
CA VAL A 51 54.84 -18.79 24.88
C VAL A 51 55.00 -17.29 25.13
N ALA A 52 53.99 -16.47 24.85
CA ALA A 52 54.05 -15.03 25.05
C ALA A 52 54.16 -14.63 26.53
N ILE A 53 53.54 -15.40 27.43
CA ILE A 53 53.58 -15.19 28.89
C ILE A 53 55.04 -15.21 29.41
N THR A 54 55.93 -15.97 28.77
CA THR A 54 57.34 -16.09 29.19
C THR A 54 58.26 -15.03 28.59
N ILE A 55 57.81 -14.23 27.62
CA ILE A 55 58.66 -13.31 26.84
C ILE A 55 58.41 -11.84 27.20
N ARG A 56 57.21 -11.30 26.93
CA ARG A 56 56.86 -9.89 27.19
C ARG A 56 55.35 -9.68 27.36
N PRO A 57 54.91 -8.80 28.26
CA PRO A 57 53.49 -8.58 28.57
C PRO A 57 52.66 -8.06 27.38
N VAL A 58 53.27 -7.33 26.43
CA VAL A 58 52.58 -6.83 25.23
C VAL A 58 52.05 -7.98 24.34
N TYR A 59 52.78 -9.10 24.25
CA TYR A 59 52.35 -10.25 23.46
C TYR A 59 51.17 -10.98 24.11
N VAL A 60 51.09 -10.99 25.44
CA VAL A 60 49.95 -11.56 26.17
C VAL A 60 48.65 -10.86 25.78
N VAL A 61 48.67 -9.53 25.68
CA VAL A 61 47.49 -8.74 25.27
C VAL A 61 47.06 -9.08 23.83
N ILE A 62 48.00 -9.13 22.89
CA ILE A 62 47.72 -9.42 21.47
C ILE A 62 47.10 -10.81 21.32
N TRP A 63 47.69 -11.83 21.94
CA TRP A 63 47.21 -13.21 21.83
C TRP A 63 45.91 -13.44 22.60
N SER A 64 45.67 -12.72 23.70
CA SER A 64 44.39 -12.76 24.41
C SER A 64 43.25 -12.20 23.56
N VAL A 65 43.50 -11.09 22.84
CA VAL A 65 42.52 -10.49 21.91
C VAL A 65 42.26 -11.43 20.73
N LEU A 66 43.30 -12.06 20.17
CA LEU A 66 43.13 -13.05 19.10
C LEU A 66 42.36 -14.29 19.59
N LEU A 67 42.66 -14.81 20.78
CA LEU A 67 41.95 -15.95 21.37
C LEU A 67 40.47 -15.62 21.60
N ALA A 68 40.16 -14.44 22.16
CA ALA A 68 38.79 -13.98 22.35
C ALA A 68 38.04 -13.80 21.03
N ALA A 69 38.69 -13.22 20.02
CA ALA A 69 38.10 -13.07 18.69
C ALA A 69 37.85 -14.41 17.99
N THR A 70 38.77 -15.37 18.15
CA THR A 70 38.65 -16.70 17.53
C THR A 70 37.59 -17.54 18.24
N GLY A 71 37.55 -17.52 19.59
CA GLY A 71 36.50 -18.16 20.38
C GLY A 71 35.11 -17.59 20.09
N TYR A 72 34.99 -16.26 19.98
CA TYR A 72 33.75 -15.62 19.53
C TYR A 72 33.33 -16.10 18.14
N ASN A 73 34.26 -16.22 17.19
CA ASN A 73 33.94 -16.76 15.86
C ASN A 73 33.47 -18.22 15.93
N VAL A 74 34.08 -19.11 16.72
CA VAL A 74 33.59 -20.49 16.88
C VAL A 74 32.13 -20.53 17.36
N THR A 75 31.78 -19.73 18.37
CA THR A 75 30.40 -19.64 18.87
C THR A 75 29.43 -18.98 17.87
N ARG A 76 29.94 -18.17 16.94
CA ARG A 76 29.19 -17.51 15.87
C ARG A 76 28.82 -18.46 14.72
N PHE A 77 29.66 -19.44 14.43
CA PHE A 77 29.43 -20.43 13.37
C PHE A 77 28.73 -21.71 13.86
N TRP A 78 28.33 -21.72 15.13
CA TRP A 78 27.52 -22.79 15.69
C TRP A 78 26.05 -22.63 15.25
N PRO A 79 25.41 -23.68 14.69
CA PRO A 79 24.03 -23.60 14.27
C PRO A 79 23.13 -23.34 15.47
N ARG A 80 22.31 -22.29 15.38
CA ARG A 80 21.26 -21.97 16.35
C ARG A 80 19.92 -22.34 15.74
N ARG A 81 19.07 -23.00 16.53
CA ARG A 81 17.68 -23.26 16.11
C ARG A 81 16.98 -21.93 15.87
N VAL A 82 16.41 -21.78 14.69
CA VAL A 82 15.51 -20.68 14.39
C VAL A 82 14.16 -21.04 15.01
N VAL A 83 13.68 -20.20 15.92
CA VAL A 83 12.29 -20.33 16.39
C VAL A 83 11.39 -20.05 15.19
N ARG A 84 10.63 -21.05 14.76
CA ARG A 84 9.66 -20.87 13.67
C ARG A 84 8.58 -19.87 14.12
N PRO A 85 8.21 -18.90 13.29
CA PRO A 85 7.08 -18.01 13.57
C PRO A 85 5.78 -18.82 13.60
N GLY A 86 4.79 -18.35 14.36
CA GLY A 86 3.48 -18.98 14.48
C GLY A 86 3.07 -19.32 15.91
N HIS A 87 1.79 -19.62 16.08
CA HIS A 87 1.14 -19.83 17.38
C HIS A 87 1.22 -21.29 17.82
N VAL A 88 1.81 -21.56 18.99
CA VAL A 88 1.89 -22.93 19.54
C VAL A 88 0.57 -23.30 20.21
N LEU A 89 -0.01 -24.44 19.82
CA LEU A 89 -1.24 -24.94 20.41
C LEU A 89 -1.03 -25.46 21.84
N GLY A 90 -2.03 -25.19 22.69
CA GLY A 90 -2.12 -25.81 24.01
C GLY A 90 -2.40 -27.32 23.91
N ARG A 91 -2.11 -28.04 24.98
CA ARG A 91 -2.26 -29.52 25.03
C ARG A 91 -3.68 -30.00 24.67
N ARG A 92 -4.72 -29.31 25.16
CA ARG A 92 -6.12 -29.65 24.89
C ARG A 92 -6.45 -29.55 23.40
N ASP A 93 -6.10 -28.43 22.79
CA ASP A 93 -6.38 -28.14 21.38
C ASP A 93 -5.57 -29.05 20.45
N ARG A 94 -4.33 -29.35 20.83
CA ARG A 94 -3.50 -30.36 20.17
C ARG A 94 -4.15 -31.74 20.19
N ASP A 95 -4.60 -32.19 21.37
CA ASP A 95 -5.20 -33.52 21.51
C ASP A 95 -6.52 -33.62 20.73
N ALA A 96 -7.29 -32.52 20.68
CA ALA A 96 -8.49 -32.39 19.85
C ALA A 96 -8.15 -32.46 18.35
N LEU A 97 -7.15 -31.70 17.90
CA LEU A 97 -6.67 -31.72 16.52
C LEU A 97 -6.15 -33.11 16.12
N ARG A 98 -5.41 -33.79 17.01
CA ARG A 98 -4.96 -35.17 16.78
C ARG A 98 -6.16 -36.11 16.59
N GLY A 99 -7.19 -35.98 17.40
CA GLY A 99 -8.41 -36.79 17.30
C GLY A 99 -9.11 -36.65 15.94
N VAL A 100 -8.95 -35.51 15.28
CA VAL A 100 -9.45 -35.26 13.92
C VAL A 100 -8.47 -35.77 12.86
N LEU A 101 -7.19 -35.39 12.94
CA LEU A 101 -6.21 -35.67 11.88
C LEU A 101 -5.74 -37.13 11.83
N ASP A 102 -5.68 -37.80 12.96
CA ASP A 102 -5.21 -39.20 13.08
C ASP A 102 -6.08 -39.96 14.10
N PRO A 103 -7.38 -40.18 13.79
CA PRO A 103 -8.31 -40.83 14.72
C PRO A 103 -7.88 -42.26 15.04
N GLU A 104 -7.30 -42.95 14.07
CA GLU A 104 -6.82 -44.33 14.16
C GLU A 104 -5.45 -44.46 14.86
N ARG A 105 -4.79 -43.32 15.18
CA ARG A 105 -3.45 -43.28 15.81
C ARG A 105 -2.38 -44.02 15.01
N THR A 106 -2.42 -43.88 13.70
CA THR A 106 -1.51 -44.51 12.76
C THR A 106 -0.13 -43.85 12.72
N VAL A 107 -0.03 -42.60 13.17
CA VAL A 107 1.18 -41.78 13.09
C VAL A 107 1.72 -41.46 14.48
N ALA A 108 3.05 -41.37 14.59
CA ALA A 108 3.72 -40.77 15.74
C ALA A 108 3.46 -39.25 15.77
N PHE A 109 2.34 -38.85 16.37
CA PHE A 109 1.89 -37.46 16.38
C PHE A 109 2.84 -36.55 17.19
N PRO A 110 3.36 -35.46 16.62
CA PRO A 110 4.26 -34.52 17.30
C PRO A 110 3.71 -33.93 18.60
N GLU A 111 4.59 -33.72 19.59
CA GLU A 111 4.18 -33.14 20.88
C GLU A 111 3.87 -31.65 20.77
N VAL A 112 4.55 -30.95 19.85
CA VAL A 112 4.39 -29.53 19.57
C VAL A 112 3.67 -29.38 18.24
N VAL A 113 2.56 -28.63 18.26
CA VAL A 113 1.83 -28.24 17.06
C VAL A 113 1.82 -26.71 16.97
N ARG A 114 2.19 -26.20 15.80
CA ARG A 114 2.26 -24.76 15.51
C ARG A 114 1.29 -24.40 14.41
N LEU A 115 0.43 -23.43 14.69
CA LEU A 115 -0.44 -22.81 13.71
C LEU A 115 0.29 -21.68 13.00
N VAL A 116 0.21 -21.68 11.68
CA VAL A 116 0.82 -20.66 10.82
C VAL A 116 -0.22 -20.09 9.86
N ALA A 117 0.06 -18.89 9.34
CA ALA A 117 -0.83 -18.22 8.41
C ALA A 117 -0.67 -18.68 6.94
N GLN A 118 0.28 -19.56 6.66
CA GLN A 118 0.54 -20.09 5.31
C GLN A 118 -0.21 -21.41 5.09
N PRO A 119 -0.59 -21.75 3.84
CA PRO A 119 -1.33 -22.96 3.51
C PRO A 119 -0.39 -24.19 3.46
N GLU A 120 0.35 -24.44 4.53
CA GLU A 120 1.34 -25.52 4.62
C GLU A 120 0.96 -26.55 5.69
N LEU A 121 1.28 -27.81 5.45
CA LEU A 121 1.20 -28.87 6.45
C LEU A 121 2.49 -29.66 6.38
N GLU A 122 3.33 -29.49 7.40
CA GLU A 122 4.68 -30.05 7.43
C GLU A 122 4.98 -30.67 8.79
N VAL A 123 5.72 -31.77 8.81
CA VAL A 123 6.33 -32.32 10.01
C VAL A 123 7.84 -32.13 9.87
N THR A 124 8.44 -31.39 10.80
CA THR A 124 9.89 -31.11 10.75
C THR A 124 10.43 -30.95 12.16
N GLU A 125 11.62 -31.51 12.41
CA GLU A 125 12.31 -31.50 13.70
C GLU A 125 11.46 -31.98 14.89
N GLY A 126 10.43 -32.79 14.64
CA GLY A 126 9.50 -33.27 15.65
C GLY A 126 8.41 -32.26 16.07
N GLU A 127 8.21 -31.20 15.29
CA GLU A 127 7.06 -30.29 15.38
C GLU A 127 6.13 -30.51 14.18
N LEU A 128 4.81 -30.42 14.40
CA LEU A 128 3.83 -30.35 13.31
C LEU A 128 3.48 -28.87 13.07
N VAL A 129 3.72 -28.39 11.86
CA VAL A 129 3.29 -27.07 11.40
C VAL A 129 2.03 -27.23 10.58
N VAL A 130 0.97 -26.52 10.96
CA VAL A 130 -0.33 -26.58 10.29
C VAL A 130 -0.82 -25.19 9.93
N GLY A 131 -1.12 -25.00 8.67
CA GLY A 131 -1.69 -23.80 8.12
C GLY A 131 -3.14 -23.59 8.51
N MET A 132 -3.45 -22.43 9.06
CA MET A 132 -4.83 -21.97 9.27
C MET A 132 -5.67 -21.97 7.98
N PRO A 133 -5.13 -21.60 6.79
CA PRO A 133 -5.86 -21.74 5.53
C PRO A 133 -6.36 -23.17 5.28
N LEU A 134 -5.52 -24.18 5.55
CA LEU A 134 -5.86 -25.58 5.35
C LEU A 134 -6.90 -26.05 6.36
N LEU A 135 -6.75 -25.68 7.64
CA LEU A 135 -7.73 -26.00 8.69
C LEU A 135 -9.11 -25.37 8.43
N ALA A 136 -9.14 -24.19 7.82
CA ALA A 136 -10.39 -23.49 7.52
C ALA A 136 -11.13 -24.03 6.30
N CYS A 137 -10.42 -24.65 5.35
CA CYS A 137 -10.97 -24.99 4.03
C CYS A 137 -11.00 -26.48 3.70
N LEU A 138 -10.14 -27.30 4.32
CA LEU A 138 -10.03 -28.73 4.00
C LEU A 138 -10.84 -29.59 4.96
N GLN A 139 -11.32 -30.73 4.44
CA GLN A 139 -12.02 -31.72 5.22
C GLN A 139 -11.05 -32.58 6.03
N GLN A 140 -11.60 -33.25 7.05
CA GLN A 140 -10.84 -34.17 7.90
C GLN A 140 -10.06 -35.21 7.08
N GLY A 141 -10.70 -35.86 6.10
CA GLY A 141 -10.06 -36.89 5.29
C GLY A 141 -8.88 -36.37 4.47
N GLU A 142 -9.00 -35.18 3.90
CA GLU A 142 -7.94 -34.52 3.12
C GLU A 142 -6.76 -34.14 4.00
N LEU A 143 -7.03 -33.53 5.16
CA LEU A 143 -6.00 -33.18 6.14
C LEU A 143 -5.27 -34.43 6.68
N SER A 144 -5.99 -35.54 6.89
CA SER A 144 -5.38 -36.82 7.27
C SER A 144 -4.45 -37.37 6.18
N GLN A 145 -4.82 -37.26 4.89
CA GLN A 145 -3.93 -37.67 3.80
C GLN A 145 -2.70 -36.77 3.71
N LEU A 146 -2.86 -35.45 3.83
CA LEU A 146 -1.75 -34.51 3.85
C LEU A 146 -0.81 -34.76 5.04
N LEU A 147 -1.35 -35.09 6.21
CA LEU A 147 -0.53 -35.48 7.37
C LEU A 147 0.31 -36.73 7.08
N ARG A 148 -0.25 -37.74 6.42
CA ARG A 148 0.51 -38.95 6.03
C ARG A 148 1.64 -38.61 5.05
N VAL A 149 1.41 -37.70 4.10
CA VAL A 149 2.44 -37.19 3.20
C VAL A 149 3.54 -36.48 3.97
N ALA A 150 3.19 -35.54 4.86
CA ALA A 150 4.15 -34.79 5.66
C ALA A 150 4.99 -35.69 6.57
N VAL A 151 4.39 -36.73 7.15
CA VAL A 151 5.10 -37.73 7.97
C VAL A 151 6.08 -38.53 7.12
N ALA A 152 5.67 -39.02 5.94
CA ALA A 152 6.56 -39.73 5.03
C ALA A 152 7.74 -38.85 4.57
N GLN A 153 7.48 -37.57 4.34
CA GLN A 153 8.54 -36.59 4.04
C GLN A 153 9.51 -36.43 5.21
N ALA A 154 9.00 -36.39 6.44
CA ALA A 154 9.78 -36.24 7.67
C ALA A 154 10.61 -37.47 8.04
N GLU A 155 10.29 -38.68 7.54
CA GLU A 155 11.06 -39.90 7.83
C GLU A 155 12.54 -39.77 7.49
N VAL A 156 12.89 -38.96 6.49
CA VAL A 156 14.30 -38.76 6.12
C VAL A 156 15.10 -38.02 7.21
N GLU A 157 14.42 -37.26 8.07
CA GLU A 157 15.02 -36.57 9.22
C GLU A 157 15.43 -37.52 10.35
N ASP A 158 15.02 -38.78 10.30
CA ASP A 158 15.55 -39.82 11.18
C ASP A 158 17.02 -40.16 10.88
N HIS A 159 17.49 -39.87 9.66
CA HIS A 159 18.91 -39.95 9.35
C HIS A 159 19.68 -38.86 10.07
N ARG A 160 20.56 -39.26 11.00
CA ARG A 160 21.41 -38.36 11.78
C ARG A 160 22.15 -37.32 10.93
N SER A 161 22.64 -37.72 9.75
CA SER A 161 23.33 -36.82 8.83
C SER A 161 22.40 -35.74 8.27
N VAL A 162 21.18 -36.10 7.89
CA VAL A 162 20.19 -35.16 7.36
C VAL A 162 19.74 -34.21 8.46
N ARG A 163 19.39 -34.71 9.65
CA ARG A 163 19.00 -33.89 10.80
C ARG A 163 20.06 -32.88 11.23
N TRP A 164 21.34 -33.23 11.12
CA TRP A 164 22.42 -32.28 11.40
C TRP A 164 22.58 -31.27 10.27
N ALA A 165 22.53 -31.73 9.01
CA ALA A 165 22.63 -30.87 7.84
C ALA A 165 21.50 -29.82 7.79
N LEU A 166 20.26 -30.22 8.11
CA LEU A 166 19.12 -29.30 8.23
C LEU A 166 19.35 -28.23 9.30
N ARG A 167 19.91 -28.60 10.46
CA ARG A 167 20.28 -27.62 11.51
C ARG A 167 21.37 -26.67 11.06
N VAL A 168 22.29 -27.12 10.22
CA VAL A 168 23.35 -26.28 9.63
C VAL A 168 22.76 -25.35 8.56
N ALA A 169 21.94 -25.87 7.65
CA ALA A 169 21.32 -25.12 6.56
C ALA A 169 20.30 -24.08 7.06
N HIS A 170 19.37 -24.49 7.92
CA HIS A 170 18.36 -23.61 8.52
C HIS A 170 18.89 -22.79 9.70
N GLY A 171 20.06 -23.16 10.23
CA GLY A 171 20.72 -22.38 11.26
C GLY A 171 21.19 -21.04 10.70
N GLN A 172 20.98 -19.96 11.44
CA GLN A 172 21.57 -18.67 11.09
C GLN A 172 23.09 -18.72 11.34
N ILE A 173 23.85 -19.24 10.38
CA ILE A 173 25.31 -19.20 10.41
C ILE A 173 25.74 -17.73 10.26
N GLY A 174 26.06 -17.08 11.39
CA GLY A 174 26.79 -15.81 11.37
C GLY A 174 26.04 -14.48 11.24
N ARG A 175 24.80 -14.33 11.73
CA ARG A 175 24.22 -12.99 12.04
C ARG A 175 24.26 -12.67 13.54
N PRO A 176 24.63 -11.43 13.94
CA PRO A 176 24.58 -10.17 13.18
C PRO A 176 25.98 -9.53 13.00
N LEU A 177 26.56 -9.55 11.78
CA LEU A 177 27.62 -8.59 11.36
C LEU A 177 27.84 -8.55 9.83
N VAL A 178 27.23 -9.44 9.04
CA VAL A 178 27.31 -9.41 7.55
C VAL A 178 26.84 -8.06 6.98
N GLY A 179 26.01 -7.31 7.71
CA GLY A 179 25.59 -5.95 7.33
C GLY A 179 26.57 -4.81 7.64
N ARG A 180 27.74 -5.04 8.26
CA ARG A 180 28.66 -3.96 8.69
C ARG A 180 30.04 -3.94 8.02
N ARG A 181 30.43 -4.95 7.24
CA ARG A 181 31.70 -4.93 6.49
C ARG A 181 31.47 -5.06 4.98
N PRO A 182 31.83 -4.04 4.18
CA PRO A 182 31.62 -4.05 2.73
C PRO A 182 32.51 -5.06 1.98
N ARG A 183 33.55 -5.64 2.62
CA ARG A 183 34.42 -6.66 2.03
C ARG A 183 34.81 -7.73 3.07
N PRO A 184 34.22 -8.93 3.06
CA PRO A 184 34.76 -10.07 3.80
C PRO A 184 36.19 -10.40 3.30
N SER A 185 37.03 -11.02 4.13
CA SER A 185 38.30 -11.57 3.63
C SER A 185 38.01 -12.66 2.60
N TRP A 186 38.88 -12.83 1.59
CA TRP A 186 38.73 -13.87 0.56
C TRP A 186 38.46 -15.26 1.20
N PHE A 187 39.18 -15.57 2.28
CA PHE A 187 39.01 -16.82 3.01
C PHE A 187 37.61 -16.97 3.62
N SER A 188 37.07 -15.91 4.24
CA SER A 188 35.72 -15.94 4.80
C SER A 188 34.64 -15.97 3.72
N ALA A 189 34.87 -15.32 2.57
CA ALA A 189 33.95 -15.31 1.44
C ALA A 189 33.83 -16.69 0.79
N TRP A 190 34.98 -17.29 0.44
CA TRP A 190 35.07 -18.64 -0.11
C TRP A 190 34.43 -19.68 0.83
N PHE A 191 34.65 -19.54 2.14
CA PHE A 191 34.07 -20.43 3.13
C PHE A 191 32.53 -20.31 3.18
N THR A 192 32.00 -19.09 3.29
CA THR A 192 30.55 -18.88 3.32
C THR A 192 29.88 -19.33 2.03
N GLU A 193 30.55 -19.17 0.89
CA GLU A 193 30.06 -19.59 -0.43
C GLU A 193 30.04 -21.12 -0.59
N THR A 194 31.03 -21.82 -0.03
CA THR A 194 31.06 -23.29 -0.03
C THR A 194 29.93 -23.85 0.84
N VAL A 195 29.70 -23.30 2.04
CA VAL A 195 28.60 -23.76 2.90
C VAL A 195 27.24 -23.39 2.31
N SER A 196 27.09 -22.18 1.75
CA SER A 196 25.82 -21.77 1.14
C SER A 196 25.48 -22.56 -0.13
N SER A 197 26.47 -22.88 -0.98
CA SER A 197 26.21 -23.71 -2.16
C SER A 197 25.81 -25.13 -1.79
N GLN A 198 26.42 -25.73 -0.77
CA GLN A 198 26.03 -27.04 -0.26
C GLN A 198 24.67 -27.02 0.45
N ALA A 199 24.33 -25.92 1.15
CA ALA A 199 23.00 -25.73 1.72
C ALA A 199 21.92 -25.62 0.62
N ALA A 200 22.19 -24.84 -0.45
CA ALA A 200 21.28 -24.75 -1.60
C ALA A 200 21.11 -26.09 -2.33
N ALA A 201 22.19 -26.89 -2.45
CA ALA A 201 22.10 -28.24 -3.01
C ALA A 201 21.25 -29.18 -2.14
N LEU A 202 21.40 -29.09 -0.81
CA LEU A 202 20.56 -29.81 0.14
C LEU A 202 19.08 -29.40 0.02
N GLU A 203 18.79 -28.10 -0.08
CA GLU A 203 17.42 -27.58 -0.28
C GLU A 203 16.80 -28.11 -1.59
N GLY A 204 17.56 -28.13 -2.68
CA GLY A 204 17.11 -28.73 -3.95
C GLY A 204 16.81 -30.22 -3.81
N ASP A 205 17.66 -30.99 -3.12
CA ASP A 205 17.45 -32.43 -2.89
C ASP A 205 16.30 -32.72 -1.92
N LEU A 206 16.04 -31.84 -0.95
CA LEU A 206 14.86 -31.91 -0.07
C LEU A 206 13.57 -31.71 -0.88
N GLY A 207 13.55 -30.75 -1.81
CA GLY A 207 12.43 -30.57 -2.74
C GLY A 207 12.21 -31.80 -3.63
N ASN A 208 13.30 -32.41 -4.13
CA ASN A 208 13.22 -33.64 -4.93
C ASN A 208 12.65 -34.82 -4.12
N TRP A 209 13.09 -34.96 -2.85
CA TRP A 209 12.56 -35.96 -1.92
C TRP A 209 11.08 -35.74 -1.60
N ALA A 210 10.69 -34.50 -1.29
CA ALA A 210 9.31 -34.13 -1.02
C ALA A 210 8.39 -34.46 -2.21
N GLY A 211 8.82 -34.09 -3.42
CA GLY A 211 8.10 -34.42 -4.65
C GLY A 211 8.04 -35.92 -4.96
N ALA A 212 9.08 -36.69 -4.63
CA ALA A 212 9.06 -38.15 -4.77
C ALA A 212 8.06 -38.81 -3.80
N CYS A 213 8.02 -38.36 -2.55
CA CYS A 213 7.05 -38.82 -1.54
C CYS A 213 5.61 -38.54 -1.99
N GLU A 214 5.34 -37.32 -2.46
CA GLU A 214 4.01 -36.96 -2.98
C GLU A 214 3.60 -37.84 -4.16
N ARG A 215 4.47 -38.02 -5.18
CA ARG A 215 4.18 -38.89 -6.33
C ARG A 215 3.90 -40.33 -5.91
N ALA A 216 4.67 -40.85 -4.95
CA ALA A 216 4.50 -42.20 -4.46
C ALA A 216 3.16 -42.42 -3.73
N LEU A 217 2.70 -41.43 -2.97
CA LEU A 217 1.43 -41.50 -2.25
C LEU A 217 0.23 -41.28 -3.20
N VAL A 218 0.33 -40.36 -4.15
CA VAL A 218 -0.68 -40.15 -5.20
C VAL A 218 -0.86 -41.41 -6.05
N ALA A 219 0.24 -42.09 -6.42
CA ALA A 219 0.17 -43.35 -7.17
C ALA A 219 -0.52 -44.49 -6.41
N ARG A 220 -0.60 -44.40 -5.07
CA ARG A 220 -1.21 -45.42 -4.20
C ARG A 220 -2.67 -45.14 -3.89
N SER A 221 -3.14 -43.90 -4.02
CA SER A 221 -4.49 -43.52 -3.59
C SER A 221 -5.03 -42.31 -4.35
N GLN A 222 -6.24 -42.45 -4.91
CA GLN A 222 -6.98 -41.33 -5.47
C GLN A 222 -7.24 -40.24 -4.42
N ALA A 223 -7.54 -40.63 -3.16
CA ALA A 223 -7.77 -39.68 -2.07
C ALA A 223 -6.53 -38.83 -1.75
N ALA A 224 -5.32 -39.35 -1.97
CA ALA A 224 -4.09 -38.56 -1.82
C ALA A 224 -3.90 -37.58 -2.98
N SER A 225 -4.33 -37.93 -4.20
CA SER A 225 -4.39 -37.01 -5.33
C SER A 225 -5.37 -35.87 -5.06
N ASP A 226 -6.58 -36.21 -4.62
CA ASP A 226 -7.65 -35.23 -4.38
C ASP A 226 -7.25 -34.27 -3.25
N ALA A 227 -6.64 -34.78 -2.18
CA ALA A 227 -6.15 -33.95 -1.07
C ALA A 227 -5.02 -32.99 -1.49
N ARG A 228 -4.15 -33.41 -2.42
CA ARG A 228 -3.10 -32.55 -3.00
C ARG A 228 -3.73 -31.44 -3.84
N ASP A 229 -4.64 -31.80 -4.75
CA ASP A 229 -5.34 -30.84 -5.61
C ASP A 229 -6.08 -29.80 -4.73
N ALA A 230 -6.77 -30.26 -3.68
CA ALA A 230 -7.48 -29.38 -2.74
C ALA A 230 -6.53 -28.44 -1.97
N ARG A 231 -5.35 -28.92 -1.54
CA ARG A 231 -4.32 -28.08 -0.91
C ARG A 231 -3.86 -26.98 -1.87
N ASP A 232 -3.57 -27.34 -3.11
CA ASP A 232 -3.05 -26.41 -4.12
C ASP A 232 -4.11 -25.35 -4.46
N GLU A 233 -5.38 -25.73 -4.61
CA GLU A 233 -6.48 -24.77 -4.78
C GLU A 233 -6.66 -23.83 -3.59
N VAL A 234 -6.52 -24.32 -2.35
CA VAL A 234 -6.56 -23.46 -1.16
C VAL A 234 -5.37 -22.51 -1.13
N ALA A 235 -4.19 -22.97 -1.54
CA ALA A 235 -3.00 -22.12 -1.61
C ALA A 235 -3.17 -20.99 -2.65
N ASP A 236 -3.72 -21.30 -3.82
CA ASP A 236 -4.02 -20.32 -4.86
C ASP A 236 -5.10 -19.32 -4.42
N ALA A 237 -6.19 -19.81 -3.84
CA ALA A 237 -7.25 -18.96 -3.28
C ALA A 237 -6.72 -18.05 -2.16
N TRP A 238 -5.85 -18.58 -1.30
CA TRP A 238 -5.22 -17.82 -0.24
C TRP A 238 -4.27 -16.75 -0.76
N LEU A 239 -3.47 -17.08 -1.78
CA LEU A 239 -2.61 -16.10 -2.44
C LEU A 239 -3.45 -14.96 -3.03
N LEU A 240 -4.54 -15.29 -3.73
CA LEU A 240 -5.44 -14.32 -4.33
C LEU A 240 -6.11 -13.42 -3.28
N LEU A 241 -6.68 -14.02 -2.22
CA LEU A 241 -7.25 -13.32 -1.07
C LEU A 241 -6.22 -12.35 -0.45
N ARG A 242 -4.99 -12.84 -0.28
CA ARG A 242 -3.89 -12.07 0.28
C ARG A 242 -3.52 -10.88 -0.59
N THR A 243 -3.42 -11.07 -1.90
CA THR A 243 -2.95 -10.04 -2.82
C THR A 243 -4.01 -8.98 -3.10
N GLU A 244 -5.26 -9.38 -3.27
CA GLU A 244 -6.31 -8.48 -3.74
C GLU A 244 -7.16 -7.88 -2.61
N TRP A 245 -7.21 -8.48 -1.41
CA TRP A 245 -7.95 -7.94 -0.27
C TRP A 245 -7.08 -7.61 0.94
N LEU A 246 -6.29 -8.57 1.43
CA LEU A 246 -5.56 -8.36 2.69
C LEU A 246 -4.41 -7.35 2.54
N ALA A 247 -3.63 -7.42 1.46
CA ALA A 247 -2.53 -6.49 1.22
C ALA A 247 -3.01 -5.03 1.11
N PRO A 248 -4.07 -4.70 0.33
CA PRO A 248 -4.66 -3.37 0.35
C PRO A 248 -5.13 -2.91 1.73
N ALA A 249 -5.73 -3.81 2.54
CA ALA A 249 -6.14 -3.48 3.90
C ALA A 249 -4.93 -3.10 4.77
N TYR A 250 -3.85 -3.88 4.70
CA TYR A 250 -2.61 -3.59 5.43
C TYR A 250 -1.93 -2.29 4.99
N GLU A 251 -1.99 -1.94 3.71
CA GLU A 251 -1.50 -0.66 3.20
C GLU A 251 -2.27 0.53 3.81
N ARG A 252 -3.56 0.33 4.13
CA ARG A 252 -4.42 1.32 4.78
C ARG A 252 -4.37 1.32 6.30
N GLY A 253 -3.50 0.51 6.90
CA GLY A 253 -3.43 0.40 8.37
C GLY A 253 -4.57 -0.42 8.99
N ARG A 254 -5.33 -1.15 8.16
CA ARG A 254 -6.43 -2.03 8.58
C ARG A 254 -5.97 -3.48 8.62
N ARG A 255 -6.59 -4.33 9.46
CA ARG A 255 -6.42 -5.79 9.46
C ARG A 255 -7.77 -6.50 9.56
N HIS A 256 -7.92 -7.63 8.87
CA HIS A 256 -9.08 -8.47 9.07
C HIS A 256 -8.95 -9.29 10.35
N VAL A 257 -10.02 -9.32 11.15
CA VAL A 257 -10.08 -10.15 12.36
C VAL A 257 -10.29 -11.64 12.06
N ALA A 258 -10.95 -11.93 10.93
CA ALA A 258 -11.29 -13.29 10.52
C ALA A 258 -10.89 -13.60 9.05
N PRO A 259 -9.58 -13.58 8.72
CA PRO A 259 -9.12 -13.78 7.34
C PRO A 259 -9.23 -15.23 6.83
N PHE A 260 -9.17 -16.24 7.70
CA PHE A 260 -9.24 -17.65 7.32
C PHE A 260 -10.69 -18.14 7.19
N THR A 261 -11.58 -17.67 8.06
CA THR A 261 -13.03 -17.76 7.87
C THR A 261 -13.45 -17.00 6.61
N GLY A 262 -12.84 -15.84 6.36
CA GLY A 262 -12.93 -15.13 5.09
C GLY A 262 -12.54 -16.01 3.91
N LEU A 263 -11.33 -16.58 3.93
CA LEU A 263 -10.84 -17.48 2.89
C LEU A 263 -11.81 -18.61 2.57
N ARG A 264 -12.42 -19.22 3.59
CA ARG A 264 -13.42 -20.27 3.39
C ARG A 264 -14.60 -19.77 2.55
N HIS A 265 -15.20 -18.65 2.95
CA HIS A 265 -16.29 -18.05 2.18
C HIS A 265 -15.85 -17.62 0.77
N PHE A 266 -14.59 -17.17 0.62
CA PHE A 266 -14.00 -16.85 -0.67
C PHE A 266 -13.96 -18.06 -1.62
N VAL A 267 -13.46 -19.19 -1.12
CA VAL A 267 -13.47 -20.45 -1.85
C VAL A 267 -14.91 -20.86 -2.21
N GLU A 268 -15.86 -20.73 -1.28
CA GLU A 268 -17.27 -21.05 -1.53
C GLU A 268 -17.90 -20.16 -2.62
N GLY A 269 -17.54 -18.87 -2.68
CA GLY A 269 -18.02 -17.96 -3.74
C GLY A 269 -17.35 -18.25 -5.08
N ALA A 270 -16.04 -18.48 -5.08
CA ALA A 270 -15.29 -18.87 -6.29
C ALA A 270 -15.82 -20.18 -6.88
N ASP A 271 -16.20 -21.14 -6.04
CA ASP A 271 -16.85 -22.37 -6.47
C ASP A 271 -18.23 -22.11 -7.10
N ARG A 272 -19.08 -21.34 -6.41
CA ARG A 272 -20.41 -20.92 -6.94
C ARG A 272 -20.32 -20.18 -8.27
N ALA A 273 -19.26 -19.39 -8.45
CA ALA A 273 -18.99 -18.66 -9.69
C ALA A 273 -18.36 -19.54 -10.79
N GLY A 274 -18.06 -20.81 -10.51
CA GLY A 274 -17.43 -21.73 -11.45
C GLY A 274 -15.96 -21.38 -11.76
N TRP A 275 -15.29 -20.65 -10.87
CA TRP A 275 -13.88 -20.28 -11.02
C TRP A 275 -12.94 -21.43 -10.63
N LEU A 276 -13.41 -22.35 -9.80
CA LEU A 276 -12.65 -23.54 -9.42
C LEU A 276 -12.83 -24.64 -10.46
N ALA A 277 -11.72 -25.31 -10.80
CA ALA A 277 -11.71 -26.39 -11.78
C ALA A 277 -12.54 -27.60 -11.35
N ARG A 278 -12.74 -27.78 -10.04
CA ARG A 278 -13.60 -28.83 -9.47
C ARG A 278 -14.53 -28.23 -8.41
N PRO A 279 -15.84 -28.52 -8.49
CA PRO A 279 -16.75 -28.10 -7.44
C PRO A 279 -16.47 -28.85 -6.14
N ARG A 280 -16.37 -28.11 -5.04
CA ARG A 280 -16.03 -28.70 -3.74
C ARG A 280 -17.27 -29.18 -3.01
N PRO A 281 -17.18 -30.24 -2.18
CA PRO A 281 -18.29 -30.60 -1.31
C PRO A 281 -18.53 -29.47 -0.29
N TRP A 282 -19.70 -28.89 -0.41
CA TRP A 282 -20.31 -27.69 0.20
C TRP A 282 -20.40 -27.58 1.73
N TRP A 283 -19.57 -28.27 2.51
CA TRP A 283 -19.70 -28.26 3.97
C TRP A 283 -18.52 -27.58 4.68
N PRO A 284 -18.77 -26.63 5.60
CA PRO A 284 -17.71 -26.07 6.42
C PRO A 284 -17.04 -27.18 7.24
N PRO A 285 -15.77 -27.01 7.65
CA PRO A 285 -15.26 -27.81 8.76
C PRO A 285 -16.26 -27.69 9.91
N THR A 286 -16.78 -28.81 10.39
CA THR A 286 -17.75 -28.85 11.50
C THR A 286 -17.08 -29.40 12.75
N GLY A 287 -17.61 -29.04 13.91
CA GLY A 287 -17.09 -29.47 15.21
C GLY A 287 -15.69 -28.93 15.48
N VAL A 288 -14.76 -29.81 15.83
CA VAL A 288 -13.45 -29.47 16.40
C VAL A 288 -12.62 -28.54 15.51
N LEU A 289 -12.64 -28.72 14.19
CA LEU A 289 -11.88 -27.86 13.27
C LEU A 289 -12.42 -26.43 13.26
N ALA A 290 -13.75 -26.25 13.27
CA ALA A 290 -14.37 -24.93 13.34
C ALA A 290 -14.01 -24.21 14.64
N ASP A 291 -14.07 -24.92 15.77
CA ASP A 291 -13.75 -24.38 17.09
C ASP A 291 -12.27 -23.98 17.18
N LEU A 292 -11.36 -24.78 16.59
CA LEU A 292 -9.94 -24.46 16.52
C LEU A 292 -9.66 -23.24 15.66
N VAL A 293 -10.28 -23.13 14.48
CA VAL A 293 -10.13 -21.95 13.62
C VAL A 293 -10.65 -20.71 14.36
N ALA A 294 -11.88 -20.73 14.85
CA ALA A 294 -12.48 -19.59 15.54
C ALA A 294 -11.69 -19.18 16.81
N GLY A 295 -11.13 -20.13 17.55
CA GLY A 295 -10.39 -19.87 18.79
C GLY A 295 -8.99 -19.28 18.60
N HIS A 296 -8.38 -19.46 17.41
CA HIS A 296 -6.99 -19.08 17.14
C HIS A 296 -6.80 -18.13 15.96
N GLU A 297 -7.84 -17.92 15.15
CA GLU A 297 -7.82 -17.11 13.93
C GLU A 297 -7.27 -15.70 14.14
N GLU A 298 -7.78 -14.95 15.13
CA GLU A 298 -7.30 -13.58 15.36
C GLU A 298 -5.81 -13.55 15.74
N ARG A 299 -5.35 -14.50 16.57
CA ARG A 299 -3.95 -14.55 17.02
C ARG A 299 -3.01 -14.84 15.86
N VAL A 300 -3.36 -15.80 15.01
CA VAL A 300 -2.53 -16.15 13.84
C VAL A 300 -2.62 -15.06 12.78
N ALA A 301 -3.75 -14.35 12.67
CA ALA A 301 -3.90 -13.22 11.76
C ALA A 301 -2.92 -12.07 12.08
N LEU A 302 -2.49 -11.90 13.33
CA LEU A 302 -1.48 -10.90 13.70
C LEU A 302 -0.11 -11.16 13.05
N ASP A 303 0.20 -12.42 12.70
CA ASP A 303 1.46 -12.80 12.06
C ASP A 303 1.46 -12.49 10.54
N LEU A 304 0.34 -12.05 9.97
CA LEU A 304 0.21 -11.76 8.54
C LEU A 304 0.98 -10.51 8.09
N ASP A 305 1.14 -9.53 8.99
CA ASP A 305 1.90 -8.29 8.77
C ASP A 305 2.78 -8.00 10.00
N ARG A 306 3.99 -7.47 9.79
CA ARG A 306 4.93 -7.16 10.89
C ARG A 306 4.38 -6.12 11.87
N ARG A 307 3.47 -5.25 11.42
CA ARG A 307 2.77 -4.27 12.25
C ARG A 307 1.66 -4.92 13.06
N GLY A 308 1.16 -6.10 12.67
CA GLY A 308 0.21 -6.97 13.37
C GLY A 308 -0.73 -6.25 14.33
N ALA A 309 -0.34 -6.19 15.60
CA ALA A 309 -1.13 -5.60 16.68
C ALA A 309 -1.38 -4.08 16.58
N GLY A 310 -0.58 -3.34 15.80
CA GLY A 310 -0.72 -1.92 15.56
C GLY A 310 -1.67 -1.56 14.42
N LEU A 311 -2.26 -2.54 13.73
CA LEU A 311 -3.25 -2.33 12.68
C LEU A 311 -4.67 -2.38 13.27
N GLU A 312 -5.54 -1.47 12.81
CA GLU A 312 -6.92 -1.39 13.30
C GLU A 312 -7.77 -2.55 12.74
N PRO A 313 -8.51 -3.27 13.59
CA PRO A 313 -9.33 -4.41 13.15
C PRO A 313 -10.51 -3.95 12.27
N LEU A 314 -10.89 -4.82 11.33
CA LEU A 314 -11.94 -4.60 10.35
C LEU A 314 -12.69 -5.91 10.06
N THR A 315 -14.02 -5.84 9.90
CA THR A 315 -14.82 -6.97 9.38
C THR A 315 -14.90 -6.97 7.86
N TRP A 316 -15.31 -8.09 7.27
CA TRP A 316 -15.49 -8.16 5.82
C TRP A 316 -16.53 -7.13 5.33
N ASP A 317 -17.65 -6.97 6.02
CA ASP A 317 -18.69 -5.98 5.65
C ASP A 317 -18.21 -4.51 5.67
N GLN A 318 -17.20 -4.21 6.48
CA GLN A 318 -16.62 -2.86 6.57
C GLN A 318 -15.49 -2.63 5.54
N HIS A 319 -14.94 -3.70 4.96
CA HIS A 319 -13.90 -3.66 3.92
C HIS A 319 -14.19 -2.67 2.77
N PRO A 320 -15.42 -2.56 2.25
CA PRO A 320 -15.69 -1.71 1.09
C PRO A 320 -15.44 -0.26 1.45
N ALA A 321 -16.05 0.23 2.53
CA ALA A 321 -15.96 1.62 2.93
C ALA A 321 -14.53 2.03 3.35
N GLU A 322 -13.75 1.09 3.90
CA GLU A 322 -12.46 1.36 4.53
C GLU A 322 -11.25 1.08 3.62
N VAL A 323 -11.39 0.15 2.66
CA VAL A 323 -10.28 -0.35 1.84
C VAL A 323 -10.56 -0.20 0.34
N SER A 324 -11.57 -0.89 -0.20
CA SER A 324 -11.82 -0.91 -1.65
C SER A 324 -12.32 0.44 -2.17
N VAL A 325 -13.29 1.05 -1.48
CA VAL A 325 -13.90 2.35 -1.85
C VAL A 325 -12.91 3.52 -1.71
N PRO A 326 -11.97 3.49 -0.76
CA PRO A 326 -10.89 4.48 -0.76
C PRO A 326 -9.80 4.23 -1.82
N GLN A 327 -9.61 3.01 -2.30
CA GLN A 327 -8.55 2.67 -3.27
C GLN A 327 -8.91 3.02 -4.72
N TRP A 328 -10.06 2.57 -5.22
CA TRP A 328 -10.56 2.96 -6.56
C TRP A 328 -10.67 4.49 -6.69
N ARG A 329 -11.22 5.21 -5.70
CA ARG A 329 -11.31 6.68 -5.66
C ARG A 329 -9.95 7.35 -5.73
N ALA A 330 -8.96 6.87 -5.00
CA ALA A 330 -7.60 7.43 -5.06
C ALA A 330 -6.90 7.18 -6.39
N LEU A 331 -7.24 6.08 -7.09
CA LEU A 331 -6.75 5.81 -8.44
C LEU A 331 -7.42 6.74 -9.46
N VAL A 332 -8.76 6.85 -9.42
CA VAL A 332 -9.52 7.77 -10.29
C VAL A 332 -9.08 9.20 -10.03
N SER A 333 -9.01 9.65 -8.78
CA SER A 333 -8.55 11.02 -8.42
C SER A 333 -7.22 11.36 -9.08
N ARG A 334 -6.22 10.46 -8.99
CA ARG A 334 -4.91 10.68 -9.61
C ARG A 334 -4.98 10.79 -11.11
N VAL A 335 -5.81 9.97 -11.75
CA VAL A 335 -5.99 9.98 -13.21
C VAL A 335 -6.77 11.22 -13.65
N LEU A 336 -7.82 11.61 -12.91
CA LEU A 336 -8.52 12.86 -13.14
C LEU A 336 -7.57 14.05 -12.98
N ASP A 337 -6.70 14.05 -11.96
CA ASP A 337 -5.71 15.11 -11.80
C ASP A 337 -4.66 15.15 -12.92
N THR A 338 -4.28 14.00 -13.48
CA THR A 338 -3.42 13.94 -14.66
C THR A 338 -4.16 14.44 -15.90
N ALA A 339 -5.42 14.03 -16.10
CA ALA A 339 -6.27 14.47 -17.20
C ALA A 339 -6.54 15.98 -17.14
N ARG A 340 -6.84 16.55 -15.97
CA ARG A 340 -6.98 18.02 -15.75
C ARG A 340 -5.72 18.76 -16.20
N ARG A 341 -4.55 18.21 -15.86
CA ARG A 341 -3.25 18.81 -16.19
C ARG A 341 -2.91 18.72 -17.67
N SER A 342 -3.39 17.70 -18.39
CA SER A 342 -3.13 17.53 -19.82
C SER A 342 -4.17 18.21 -20.71
N SER A 343 -5.45 18.23 -20.32
CA SER A 343 -6.55 18.79 -21.12
C SER A 343 -6.85 20.27 -20.85
N TYR A 344 -6.41 20.81 -19.70
CA TYR A 344 -6.81 22.13 -19.19
C TYR A 344 -8.33 22.30 -18.97
N ASP A 345 -9.09 21.19 -18.94
CA ASP A 345 -10.53 21.18 -18.71
C ASP A 345 -10.86 20.76 -17.25
N PRO A 346 -11.60 21.57 -16.47
CA PRO A 346 -12.02 21.21 -15.12
C PRO A 346 -13.07 20.09 -15.05
N ALA A 347 -13.84 19.88 -16.12
CA ALA A 347 -14.89 18.87 -16.19
C ALA A 347 -14.32 17.57 -16.77
N VAL A 348 -13.44 16.89 -16.03
CA VAL A 348 -12.87 15.63 -16.53
C VAL A 348 -13.97 14.59 -16.67
N THR A 349 -14.19 14.20 -17.92
CA THR A 349 -15.16 13.19 -18.33
C THR A 349 -14.52 11.82 -18.43
N LEU A 350 -15.33 10.76 -18.53
CA LEU A 350 -14.80 9.43 -18.83
C LEU A 350 -14.05 9.43 -20.17
N ASP A 351 -14.55 10.13 -21.20
CA ASP A 351 -13.87 10.26 -22.48
C ASP A 351 -12.46 10.89 -22.35
N SER A 352 -12.28 11.85 -21.44
CA SER A 352 -10.97 12.45 -21.17
C SER A 352 -9.98 11.42 -20.61
N VAL A 353 -10.46 10.54 -19.73
CA VAL A 353 -9.66 9.43 -19.17
C VAL A 353 -9.35 8.39 -20.25
N LEU A 354 -10.33 8.01 -21.06
CA LEU A 354 -10.13 7.07 -22.17
C LEU A 354 -9.07 7.58 -23.15
N ARG A 355 -9.14 8.84 -23.56
CA ARG A 355 -8.14 9.47 -24.44
C ARG A 355 -6.74 9.51 -23.82
N LEU A 356 -6.64 9.78 -22.52
CA LEU A 356 -5.34 9.74 -21.83
C LEU A 356 -4.74 8.33 -21.85
N VAL A 357 -5.56 7.31 -21.58
CA VAL A 357 -5.13 5.92 -21.63
C VAL A 357 -4.82 5.47 -23.07
N GLU A 358 -5.57 5.93 -24.08
CA GLU A 358 -5.26 5.69 -25.49
C GLU A 358 -3.86 6.24 -25.87
N GLN A 359 -3.52 7.43 -25.37
CA GLN A 359 -2.26 8.12 -25.66
C GLN A 359 -1.07 7.56 -24.87
N GLU A 360 -1.25 7.30 -23.58
CA GLU A 360 -0.17 6.93 -22.65
C GLU A 360 -0.14 5.43 -22.29
N GLY A 361 -1.16 4.66 -22.66
CA GLY A 361 -1.35 3.27 -22.25
C GLY A 361 -0.27 2.31 -22.76
N ARG A 362 0.47 2.68 -23.80
CA ARG A 362 1.65 1.93 -24.27
C ARG A 362 2.87 2.09 -23.35
N ALA A 363 2.94 3.16 -22.55
CA ALA A 363 4.05 3.46 -21.65
C ALA A 363 3.80 2.96 -20.21
N HIS A 364 2.55 2.66 -19.86
CA HIS A 364 2.17 2.18 -18.53
C HIS A 364 2.03 0.66 -18.49
N ALA A 365 2.27 0.05 -17.33
CA ALA A 365 2.03 -1.37 -17.13
C ALA A 365 0.54 -1.72 -17.37
N GLU A 366 0.25 -2.82 -18.05
CA GLU A 366 -1.11 -3.30 -18.37
C GLU A 366 -2.01 -3.39 -17.13
N LYS A 367 -1.43 -3.79 -15.99
CA LYS A 367 -2.12 -3.83 -14.68
C LYS A 367 -2.58 -2.44 -14.21
N THR A 368 -1.80 -1.40 -14.49
CA THR A 368 -2.19 -0.01 -14.17
C THR A 368 -3.32 0.45 -15.07
N VAL A 369 -3.22 0.19 -16.39
CA VAL A 369 -4.26 0.54 -17.36
C VAL A 369 -5.60 -0.12 -17.00
N THR A 370 -5.57 -1.42 -16.72
CA THR A 370 -6.75 -2.19 -16.31
C THR A 370 -7.43 -1.56 -15.09
N ARG A 371 -6.66 -1.31 -14.02
CA ARG A 371 -7.19 -0.70 -12.78
C ARG A 371 -7.78 0.69 -12.99
N VAL A 372 -7.17 1.50 -13.85
CA VAL A 372 -7.65 2.84 -14.16
C VAL A 372 -8.97 2.79 -14.92
N LEU A 373 -9.05 1.95 -15.97
CA LEU A 373 -10.27 1.80 -16.76
C LEU A 373 -11.41 1.23 -15.93
N THR A 374 -11.16 0.18 -15.15
CA THR A 374 -12.17 -0.41 -14.25
C THR A 374 -12.72 0.64 -13.29
N ALA A 375 -11.84 1.43 -12.66
CA ALA A 375 -12.28 2.42 -11.69
C ALA A 375 -13.02 3.61 -12.35
N ALA A 376 -12.58 4.09 -13.51
CA ALA A 376 -13.21 5.21 -14.21
C ALA A 376 -14.61 4.84 -14.75
N ILE A 377 -14.75 3.66 -15.37
CA ILE A 377 -16.05 3.14 -15.82
C ILE A 377 -16.99 2.96 -14.64
N SER A 378 -16.47 2.45 -13.51
CA SER A 378 -17.29 2.23 -12.33
C SER A 378 -17.85 3.53 -11.75
N VAL A 379 -17.04 4.60 -11.71
CA VAL A 379 -17.52 5.92 -11.26
C VAL A 379 -18.56 6.48 -12.22
N ALA A 380 -18.32 6.41 -13.52
CA ALA A 380 -19.27 6.89 -14.53
C ALA A 380 -20.63 6.18 -14.43
N ALA A 381 -20.61 4.87 -14.18
CA ALA A 381 -21.83 4.08 -14.00
C ALA A 381 -22.60 4.44 -12.73
N VAL A 382 -21.90 4.80 -11.65
CA VAL A 382 -22.55 5.30 -10.42
C VAL A 382 -23.11 6.70 -10.62
N ASP A 383 -22.36 7.59 -11.28
CA ASP A 383 -22.78 8.97 -11.54
C ASP A 383 -24.00 9.05 -12.45
N SER A 384 -24.15 8.09 -13.38
CA SER A 384 -25.34 8.02 -14.24
C SER A 384 -26.62 7.66 -13.49
N ARG A 385 -26.53 7.30 -12.19
CA ARG A 385 -27.65 6.89 -11.32
C ARG A 385 -28.43 5.68 -11.80
N HIS A 386 -27.93 4.98 -12.81
CA HIS A 386 -28.51 3.73 -13.28
C HIS A 386 -27.97 2.53 -12.51
N PHE A 387 -26.79 2.67 -11.90
CA PHE A 387 -26.11 1.61 -11.16
C PHE A 387 -25.78 2.05 -9.74
N VAL A 388 -25.97 1.14 -8.79
CA VAL A 388 -25.61 1.35 -7.38
C VAL A 388 -24.46 0.41 -7.03
N PRO A 389 -23.42 0.90 -6.34
CA PRO A 389 -22.36 0.04 -5.86
C PRO A 389 -22.90 -0.82 -4.71
N THR A 390 -22.99 -2.11 -4.96
CA THR A 390 -23.24 -3.12 -3.94
C THR A 390 -21.92 -3.80 -3.61
N TRP A 391 -21.75 -4.21 -2.37
CA TRP A 391 -20.61 -5.05 -2.03
C TRP A 391 -21.11 -6.32 -1.38
N SER A 392 -20.57 -7.44 -1.84
CA SER A 392 -20.89 -8.74 -1.28
C SER A 392 -19.61 -9.50 -1.01
N TRP A 393 -19.47 -10.03 0.20
CA TRP A 393 -18.43 -11.01 0.49
C TRP A 393 -18.85 -12.36 -0.10
N PRO A 394 -17.98 -13.07 -0.83
CA PRO A 394 -16.58 -12.75 -1.17
C PRO A 394 -16.37 -12.01 -2.50
N ASP A 395 -17.45 -11.75 -3.23
CA ASP A 395 -17.43 -11.34 -4.62
C ASP A 395 -16.91 -9.92 -4.87
N GLY A 396 -16.73 -9.11 -3.82
CA GLY A 396 -16.21 -7.75 -3.90
C GLY A 396 -17.28 -6.71 -4.23
N THR A 397 -16.83 -5.55 -4.74
CA THR A 397 -17.73 -4.47 -5.16
C THR A 397 -18.28 -4.79 -6.54
N ARG A 398 -19.60 -4.80 -6.65
CA ARG A 398 -20.38 -4.95 -7.88
C ARG A 398 -21.18 -3.67 -8.13
N LEU A 399 -21.60 -3.48 -9.37
CA LEU A 399 -22.44 -2.36 -9.78
C LEU A 399 -23.75 -2.96 -10.29
N ASP A 400 -24.80 -2.86 -9.49
CA ASP A 400 -26.10 -3.44 -9.84
C ASP A 400 -27.02 -2.36 -10.37
N ALA A 401 -27.72 -2.66 -11.45
CA ALA A 401 -28.72 -1.77 -12.03
C ALA A 401 -29.90 -1.58 -11.06
N GLU A 402 -30.35 -0.34 -10.87
CA GLU A 402 -31.43 -0.02 -9.93
C GLU A 402 -32.77 -0.71 -10.26
N ALA A 403 -33.03 -0.95 -11.55
CA ALA A 403 -34.34 -1.38 -12.02
C ALA A 403 -34.59 -2.89 -11.92
N ASP A 404 -33.57 -3.71 -12.19
CA ASP A 404 -33.70 -5.17 -12.33
C ASP A 404 -32.61 -5.95 -11.58
N GLY A 405 -31.69 -5.27 -10.90
CA GLY A 405 -30.60 -5.90 -10.15
C GLY A 405 -29.53 -6.55 -11.03
N TRP A 406 -29.48 -6.21 -12.32
CA TRP A 406 -28.46 -6.72 -13.23
C TRP A 406 -27.07 -6.15 -12.89
N THR A 407 -26.07 -7.01 -12.71
CA THR A 407 -24.69 -6.60 -12.41
C THR A 407 -23.92 -6.20 -13.68
N LEU A 408 -23.37 -4.98 -13.70
CA LEU A 408 -22.50 -4.48 -14.76
C LEU A 408 -21.10 -5.15 -14.71
N PRO A 409 -20.70 -5.94 -15.73
CA PRO A 409 -19.44 -6.68 -15.71
C PRO A 409 -18.26 -5.81 -16.17
N VAL A 410 -17.90 -4.79 -15.37
CA VAL A 410 -16.87 -3.80 -15.74
C VAL A 410 -15.54 -4.45 -16.10
N GLU A 411 -15.08 -5.45 -15.33
CA GLU A 411 -13.79 -6.11 -15.57
C GLU A 411 -13.78 -6.87 -16.91
N THR A 412 -14.90 -7.52 -17.26
CA THR A 412 -15.06 -8.22 -18.55
C THR A 412 -15.01 -7.22 -19.70
N ILE A 413 -15.72 -6.10 -19.59
CA ILE A 413 -15.72 -5.03 -20.59
C ILE A 413 -14.28 -4.51 -20.80
N VAL A 414 -13.54 -4.23 -19.72
CA VAL A 414 -12.14 -3.78 -19.80
C VAL A 414 -11.25 -4.85 -20.43
N ALA A 415 -11.41 -6.12 -20.06
CA ALA A 415 -10.62 -7.22 -20.60
C ALA A 415 -10.85 -7.43 -22.10
N GLU A 416 -12.10 -7.30 -22.58
CA GLU A 416 -12.44 -7.38 -24.00
C GLU A 416 -11.78 -6.26 -24.80
N VAL A 417 -11.88 -5.02 -24.31
CA VAL A 417 -11.25 -3.85 -24.94
C VAL A 417 -9.74 -4.01 -25.02
N LEU A 418 -9.08 -4.40 -23.92
CA LEU A 418 -7.63 -4.64 -23.91
C LEU A 418 -7.25 -5.82 -24.82
N THR A 419 -8.09 -6.83 -24.95
CA THR A 419 -7.87 -7.95 -25.88
C THR A 419 -7.96 -7.50 -27.34
N MET A 420 -8.92 -6.64 -27.70
CA MET A 420 -8.99 -6.03 -29.03
C MET A 420 -7.78 -5.16 -29.36
N VAL A 421 -7.28 -4.40 -28.37
CA VAL A 421 -6.05 -3.62 -28.53
C VAL A 421 -4.86 -4.54 -28.83
N ARG A 422 -4.75 -5.68 -28.12
CA ARG A 422 -3.68 -6.66 -28.30
C ARG A 422 -3.75 -7.41 -29.63
N SER A 423 -4.96 -7.74 -30.09
CA SER A 423 -5.17 -8.52 -31.33
C SER A 423 -4.94 -7.73 -32.62
N GLY A 424 -4.57 -6.44 -32.53
CA GLY A 424 -4.25 -5.60 -33.69
C GLY A 424 -5.47 -4.92 -34.32
N GLY A 425 -6.63 -4.92 -33.64
CA GLY A 425 -7.86 -4.26 -34.11
C GLY A 425 -7.80 -2.72 -34.18
N GLY A 426 -6.71 -2.12 -33.67
CA GLY A 426 -6.50 -0.67 -33.62
C GLY A 426 -7.00 -0.07 -32.30
N VAL A 427 -6.15 0.74 -31.65
CA VAL A 427 -6.46 1.38 -30.35
C VAL A 427 -7.73 2.23 -30.46
N GLU A 428 -7.81 3.10 -31.46
CA GLU A 428 -8.97 3.99 -31.65
C GLU A 428 -10.28 3.21 -31.81
N ARG A 429 -10.26 2.08 -32.51
CA ARG A 429 -11.43 1.25 -32.71
C ARG A 429 -11.91 0.59 -31.42
N ALA A 430 -10.99 0.00 -30.64
CA ALA A 430 -11.34 -0.68 -29.40
C ALA A 430 -11.98 0.26 -28.38
N TYR A 431 -11.44 1.47 -28.24
CA TYR A 431 -12.01 2.47 -27.33
C TYR A 431 -13.26 3.15 -27.90
N ALA A 432 -13.46 3.19 -29.23
CA ALA A 432 -14.72 3.63 -29.83
C ALA A 432 -15.85 2.63 -29.54
N GLU A 433 -15.58 1.33 -29.69
CA GLU A 433 -16.54 0.27 -29.33
C GLU A 433 -16.88 0.28 -27.83
N LEU A 434 -15.90 0.60 -26.97
CA LEU A 434 -16.13 0.83 -25.54
C LEU A 434 -17.09 1.99 -25.28
N ARG A 435 -16.88 3.16 -25.92
CA ARG A 435 -17.77 4.33 -25.76
C ARG A 435 -19.20 3.99 -26.14
N GLU A 436 -19.38 3.35 -27.29
CA GLU A 436 -20.71 2.96 -27.78
C GLU A 436 -21.38 1.94 -26.84
N ALA A 437 -20.61 0.99 -26.30
CA ALA A 437 -21.13 0.02 -25.33
C ALA A 437 -21.59 0.70 -24.02
N LEU A 438 -20.82 1.67 -23.50
CA LEU A 438 -21.16 2.43 -22.30
C LEU A 438 -22.40 3.31 -22.50
N GLU A 439 -22.50 4.00 -23.64
CA GLU A 439 -23.69 4.78 -24.00
C GLU A 439 -24.94 3.90 -24.07
N ARG A 440 -24.84 2.70 -24.66
CA ARG A 440 -25.94 1.72 -24.71
C ARG A 440 -26.38 1.23 -23.33
N LEU A 441 -25.48 1.27 -22.35
CA LEU A 441 -25.75 0.94 -20.95
C LEU A 441 -26.26 2.13 -20.13
N GLY A 442 -26.48 3.29 -20.77
CA GLY A 442 -26.94 4.51 -20.09
C GLY A 442 -25.83 5.25 -19.33
N VAL A 443 -24.55 4.97 -19.62
CA VAL A 443 -23.41 5.67 -19.04
C VAL A 443 -22.94 6.74 -20.03
N ASP A 444 -23.21 8.02 -19.73
CA ASP A 444 -22.75 9.13 -20.57
C ASP A 444 -21.26 9.38 -20.35
N VAL A 445 -20.46 9.09 -21.38
CA VAL A 445 -19.01 9.23 -21.34
C VAL A 445 -18.54 10.69 -21.34
N HIS A 446 -19.44 11.63 -21.65
CA HIS A 446 -19.20 13.07 -21.69
C HIS A 446 -19.68 13.79 -20.43
N GLU A 447 -20.35 13.10 -19.52
CA GLU A 447 -20.65 13.70 -18.22
C GLU A 447 -19.38 13.82 -17.36
N PRO A 448 -19.27 14.89 -16.54
CA PRO A 448 -18.15 15.04 -15.62
C PRO A 448 -18.18 13.93 -14.57
N LEU A 449 -17.03 13.30 -14.31
CA LEU A 449 -16.89 12.30 -13.25
C LEU A 449 -16.83 12.99 -11.88
N TRP A 450 -17.81 12.72 -11.03
CA TRP A 450 -17.93 13.28 -9.69
C TRP A 450 -17.41 12.28 -8.66
N LEU A 451 -16.28 12.60 -8.05
CA LEU A 451 -15.83 11.91 -6.83
C LEU A 451 -16.52 12.59 -5.63
N ASP A 452 -17.66 12.03 -5.25
CA ASP A 452 -18.48 12.30 -4.06
C ASP A 452 -19.63 13.33 -4.15
N ASP A 453 -20.82 12.81 -3.83
CA ASP A 453 -22.01 13.53 -3.32
C ASP A 453 -21.86 13.96 -1.84
N ASP A 454 -20.72 13.68 -1.19
CA ASP A 454 -20.46 14.05 0.21
C ASP A 454 -19.13 14.83 0.41
N ARG A 455 -19.28 16.14 0.63
CA ARG A 455 -18.41 17.01 1.47
C ARG A 455 -16.96 17.32 1.04
N ALA A 456 -16.67 17.52 -0.25
CA ALA A 456 -15.56 18.42 -0.62
C ALA A 456 -16.11 19.86 -0.81
N PRO A 457 -15.50 20.91 -0.22
CA PRO A 457 -15.93 22.28 -0.50
C PRO A 457 -15.78 22.53 -1.99
N ARG A 458 -16.90 22.83 -2.68
CA ARG A 458 -16.91 23.20 -4.10
C ARG A 458 -15.78 24.20 -4.38
N PRO A 459 -15.01 24.03 -5.46
CA PRO A 459 -13.94 24.95 -5.82
C PRO A 459 -14.51 26.36 -5.91
N GLN A 460 -13.92 27.27 -5.15
CA GLN A 460 -14.41 28.64 -5.03
C GLN A 460 -14.03 29.41 -6.29
N ARG A 461 -15.02 30.00 -6.96
CA ARG A 461 -14.82 30.66 -8.26
C ARG A 461 -14.20 32.04 -8.02
N PRO A 462 -13.03 32.37 -8.60
CA PRO A 462 -12.48 33.72 -8.50
C PRO A 462 -13.40 34.73 -9.19
N VAL A 463 -13.75 35.80 -8.47
CA VAL A 463 -14.62 36.89 -8.94
C VAL A 463 -13.83 38.17 -9.15
N GLY A 464 -12.71 38.35 -8.43
CA GLY A 464 -11.87 39.54 -8.53
C GLY A 464 -10.52 39.34 -7.87
N SER A 465 -9.62 40.30 -8.07
CA SER A 465 -8.30 40.26 -7.45
C SER A 465 -7.66 41.64 -7.47
N PHE A 466 -7.02 42.01 -6.37
CA PHE A 466 -6.35 43.31 -6.27
C PHE A 466 -5.14 43.26 -5.33
N LEU A 467 -4.27 44.26 -5.47
CA LEU A 467 -3.12 44.43 -4.59
C LEU A 467 -3.48 45.36 -3.42
N ALA A 468 -3.04 44.99 -2.22
CA ALA A 468 -3.32 45.74 -1.01
C ALA A 468 -2.12 45.75 -0.04
N ARG A 469 -2.23 46.55 1.00
CA ARG A 469 -1.34 46.54 2.17
C ARG A 469 -2.12 46.23 3.42
N GLN A 470 -1.53 45.39 4.27
CA GLN A 470 -1.99 45.11 5.62
C GLN A 470 -0.87 45.52 6.58
N GLY A 471 -1.07 46.62 7.31
CA GLY A 471 0.04 47.30 8.00
C GLY A 471 1.08 47.84 7.01
N LEU A 472 2.34 47.41 7.15
CA LEU A 472 3.43 47.77 6.23
C LEU A 472 3.69 46.71 5.15
N ALA A 473 3.08 45.52 5.21
CA ALA A 473 3.32 44.44 4.26
C ALA A 473 2.47 44.59 2.98
N ALA A 474 3.06 44.30 1.82
CA ALA A 474 2.33 44.12 0.57
C ALA A 474 1.61 42.75 0.56
N ARG A 475 0.39 42.73 0.02
CA ARG A 475 -0.50 41.58 -0.02
C ARG A 475 -1.13 41.46 -1.40
N MET A 476 -1.29 40.23 -1.85
CA MET A 476 -2.14 39.88 -2.99
C MET A 476 -3.48 39.40 -2.45
N VAL A 477 -4.58 39.98 -2.94
CA VAL A 477 -5.94 39.64 -2.49
C VAL A 477 -6.67 38.99 -3.65
N VAL A 478 -7.23 37.81 -3.42
CA VAL A 478 -8.10 37.11 -4.37
C VAL A 478 -9.49 37.03 -3.74
N LEU A 479 -10.49 37.53 -4.47
CA LEU A 479 -11.90 37.41 -4.12
C LEU A 479 -12.47 36.21 -4.86
N THR A 480 -13.14 35.32 -4.14
CA THR A 480 -13.94 34.25 -4.72
C THR A 480 -15.43 34.53 -4.53
N ASP A 481 -16.30 33.66 -5.02
CA ASP A 481 -17.74 33.72 -4.79
C ASP A 481 -18.13 33.64 -3.31
N ARG A 482 -17.22 33.19 -2.43
CA ARG A 482 -17.52 32.92 -0.99
C ARG A 482 -16.54 33.51 -0.01
N THR A 483 -15.31 33.82 -0.42
CA THR A 483 -14.23 34.12 0.50
C THR A 483 -13.25 35.13 -0.09
N LEU A 484 -12.65 35.93 0.78
CA LEU A 484 -11.53 36.78 0.47
C LEU A 484 -10.26 36.13 1.01
N HIS A 485 -9.33 35.83 0.11
CA HIS A 485 -8.03 35.23 0.42
C HIS A 485 -6.93 36.29 0.34
N VAL A 486 -6.10 36.38 1.37
CA VAL A 486 -4.96 37.30 1.43
C VAL A 486 -3.65 36.51 1.49
N PHE A 487 -2.79 36.70 0.49
CA PHE A 487 -1.51 36.01 0.37
C PHE A 487 -0.32 36.92 0.70
N ARG A 488 0.82 36.31 1.05
CA ARG A 488 2.10 37.03 1.05
C ARG A 488 2.48 37.34 -0.39
N ASP A 489 2.88 38.59 -0.64
CA ASP A 489 3.59 38.93 -1.87
C ASP A 489 5.07 38.60 -1.67
N SER A 490 5.57 37.63 -2.45
CA SER A 490 6.96 37.16 -2.42
C SER A 490 7.91 38.13 -3.13
N HIS A 491 7.40 39.09 -3.90
CA HIS A 491 8.19 40.17 -4.48
C HIS A 491 8.14 41.37 -3.53
N GLY A 492 9.29 41.78 -3.00
CA GLY A 492 9.41 42.86 -2.00
C GLY A 492 8.80 44.23 -2.43
N PRO A 493 9.02 45.32 -1.67
CA PRO A 493 8.22 46.56 -1.74
C PRO A 493 8.31 47.39 -3.04
N ARG A 494 8.81 46.82 -4.15
CA ARG A 494 9.05 47.49 -5.44
C ARG A 494 7.82 47.54 -6.38
N LEU A 495 6.68 46.96 -6.03
CA LEU A 495 5.48 46.95 -6.88
C LEU A 495 4.62 48.24 -6.86
N LEU A 496 5.10 49.32 -6.22
CA LEU A 496 4.49 50.66 -6.33
C LEU A 496 5.21 51.58 -7.35
N GLN A 497 6.14 51.05 -8.14
CA GLN A 497 6.64 51.73 -9.34
C GLN A 497 5.77 51.37 -10.56
N PRO A 498 5.47 52.34 -11.45
CA PRO A 498 4.74 52.09 -12.69
C PRO A 498 5.65 51.35 -13.68
N ARG A 499 5.80 50.04 -13.50
CA ARG A 499 6.26 49.13 -14.56
C ARG A 499 5.05 48.36 -15.07
N GLY A 500 5.02 48.14 -16.39
CA GLY A 500 3.82 47.85 -17.19
C GLY A 500 2.87 46.76 -16.66
N PRO A 501 1.59 46.78 -17.09
CA PRO A 501 0.51 45.89 -16.59
C PRO A 501 0.73 44.37 -16.71
N ARG A 502 1.81 43.90 -17.33
CA ARG A 502 1.91 42.52 -17.83
C ARG A 502 2.35 41.50 -16.78
N ASP A 503 3.34 41.81 -15.93
CA ASP A 503 3.88 40.80 -15.00
C ASP A 503 3.00 40.62 -13.75
N ALA A 504 2.44 41.71 -13.22
CA ALA A 504 1.54 41.64 -12.06
C ALA A 504 0.22 40.91 -12.38
N THR A 505 -0.31 41.02 -13.61
CA THR A 505 -1.54 40.34 -14.02
C THR A 505 -1.34 38.86 -14.35
N VAL A 506 -0.13 38.42 -14.72
CA VAL A 506 0.16 36.99 -14.93
C VAL A 506 0.26 36.27 -13.61
N GLU A 507 0.98 36.83 -12.64
CA GLU A 507 1.12 36.22 -11.31
C GLU A 507 -0.22 36.23 -10.56
N MET A 508 -1.00 37.32 -10.67
CA MET A 508 -2.33 37.38 -10.10
C MET A 508 -3.28 36.35 -10.73
N ARG A 509 -3.25 36.16 -12.06
CA ARG A 509 -4.02 35.10 -12.74
C ARG A 509 -3.58 33.70 -12.31
N LYS A 510 -2.28 33.47 -12.19
CA LYS A 510 -1.74 32.20 -11.68
C LYS A 510 -2.22 31.93 -10.26
N ARG A 511 -2.24 32.95 -9.40
CA ARG A 511 -2.72 32.81 -8.01
C ARG A 511 -4.24 32.60 -7.94
N MET A 512 -5.03 33.31 -8.76
CA MET A 512 -6.47 33.04 -8.89
C MET A 512 -6.74 31.60 -9.34
N LEU A 513 -5.94 31.08 -10.28
CA LEU A 513 -6.01 29.69 -10.73
C LEU A 513 -5.66 28.71 -9.60
N THR A 514 -4.63 29.01 -8.81
CA THR A 514 -4.20 28.19 -7.66
C THR A 514 -5.30 28.11 -6.59
N VAL A 515 -5.94 29.24 -6.27
CA VAL A 515 -7.08 29.31 -5.33
C VAL A 515 -8.29 28.56 -5.86
N TRP A 516 -8.58 28.68 -7.15
CA TRP A 516 -9.67 27.93 -7.79
C TRP A 516 -9.43 26.41 -7.76
N GLN A 517 -8.18 25.99 -7.84
CA GLN A 517 -7.74 24.59 -7.72
C GLN A 517 -7.70 24.08 -6.26
N GLY A 518 -8.10 24.91 -5.28
CA GLY A 518 -8.15 24.55 -3.86
C GLY A 518 -6.80 24.62 -3.13
N ASP A 519 -5.74 25.06 -3.80
CA ASP A 519 -4.43 25.25 -3.18
C ASP A 519 -4.35 26.66 -2.56
N THR A 520 -4.29 26.68 -1.23
CA THR A 520 -4.21 27.90 -0.40
C THR A 520 -2.87 28.03 0.33
N THR A 521 -1.85 27.31 -0.13
CA THR A 521 -0.51 27.37 0.46
C THR A 521 0.04 28.82 0.40
N ASP A 522 0.65 29.29 1.49
CA ASP A 522 1.10 30.68 1.74
C ASP A 522 0.01 31.73 2.02
N GLN A 523 -1.23 31.31 2.23
CA GLN A 523 -2.30 32.19 2.69
C GLN A 523 -2.03 32.73 4.11
N VAL A 524 -2.22 34.03 4.29
CA VAL A 524 -2.01 34.75 5.56
C VAL A 524 -3.31 34.99 6.31
N LEU A 525 -4.39 35.22 5.57
CA LEU A 525 -5.70 35.53 6.12
C LEU A 525 -6.80 35.07 5.16
N THR A 526 -7.89 34.56 5.72
CA THR A 526 -9.14 34.27 5.02
C THR A 526 -10.27 35.04 5.68
N VAL A 527 -11.18 35.60 4.90
CA VAL A 527 -12.42 36.19 5.40
C VAL A 527 -13.57 35.58 4.60
N ASP A 528 -14.46 34.85 5.29
CA ASP A 528 -15.68 34.34 4.67
C ASP A 528 -16.67 35.49 4.43
N VAL A 529 -17.34 35.48 3.28
CA VAL A 529 -18.38 36.45 2.94
C VAL A 529 -19.51 36.43 3.98
N ALA A 530 -19.81 35.25 4.55
CA ALA A 530 -20.83 35.08 5.59
C ALA A 530 -20.45 35.77 6.91
N ASP A 531 -19.16 35.93 7.19
CA ASP A 531 -18.65 36.52 8.43
C ASP A 531 -18.56 38.05 8.37
N VAL A 532 -18.76 38.67 7.20
CA VAL A 532 -18.66 40.12 7.04
C VAL A 532 -19.95 40.80 7.48
N ARG A 533 -19.96 41.35 8.70
CA ARG A 533 -21.11 42.11 9.24
C ARG A 533 -21.21 43.51 8.64
N ARG A 534 -20.07 44.14 8.35
CA ARG A 534 -20.02 45.50 7.79
C ARG A 534 -18.74 45.71 6.99
N ALA A 535 -18.87 46.23 5.78
CA ALA A 535 -17.73 46.67 4.97
C ALA A 535 -17.78 48.20 4.77
N ARG A 536 -16.65 48.86 4.99
CA ARG A 536 -16.46 50.30 4.75
C ARG A 536 -15.27 50.51 3.83
N LEU A 537 -15.52 51.11 2.67
CA LEU A 537 -14.49 51.59 1.74
C LEU A 537 -14.48 53.12 1.74
N GLY A 538 -13.33 53.72 2.02
CA GLY A 538 -13.20 55.17 2.07
C GLY A 538 -11.75 55.65 1.89
N PRO A 539 -11.52 56.96 1.77
CA PRO A 539 -10.19 57.52 1.52
C PRO A 539 -9.27 57.38 2.74
N ALA A 540 -7.97 57.23 2.47
CA ALA A 540 -6.87 57.32 3.42
C ALA A 540 -5.90 58.44 3.00
N ALA A 541 -5.05 58.87 3.93
CA ALA A 541 -4.00 59.89 3.82
C ALA A 541 -3.97 60.69 2.49
N GLY A 542 -4.60 61.88 2.49
CA GLY A 542 -4.54 62.83 1.37
C GLY A 542 -5.36 62.47 0.13
N GLY A 543 -6.26 61.48 0.19
CA GLY A 543 -7.13 61.09 -0.93
C GLY A 543 -6.45 60.23 -2.00
N LEU A 544 -5.13 60.02 -1.91
CA LEU A 544 -4.31 59.22 -2.83
C LEU A 544 -4.38 57.70 -2.57
N TRP A 545 -5.00 57.31 -1.45
CA TRP A 545 -5.09 55.94 -0.99
C TRP A 545 -6.53 55.61 -0.62
N TRP A 546 -6.94 54.37 -0.84
CA TRP A 546 -8.19 53.82 -0.35
C TRP A 546 -7.93 52.94 0.88
N ARG A 547 -8.93 52.83 1.74
CA ARG A 547 -8.97 51.97 2.92
C ARG A 547 -10.25 51.15 2.90
N LEU A 548 -10.10 49.83 2.85
CA LEU A 548 -11.15 48.86 3.05
C LEU A 548 -11.08 48.34 4.50
N SER A 549 -12.16 48.48 5.24
CA SER A 549 -12.31 47.91 6.59
C SER A 549 -13.47 46.94 6.60
N LEU A 550 -13.19 45.67 6.90
CA LEU A 550 -14.17 44.58 7.01
C LEU A 550 -14.31 44.23 8.49
N ASP A 551 -15.51 44.38 9.02
CA ASP A 551 -15.85 44.04 10.39
C ASP A 551 -16.43 42.63 10.42
N THR A 552 -15.74 41.70 11.10
CA THR A 552 -16.13 40.29 11.20
C THR A 552 -16.27 39.85 12.65
N ASP A 553 -16.79 38.65 12.87
CA ASP A 553 -16.97 38.05 14.21
C ASP A 553 -15.65 37.90 14.98
N GLY A 554 -14.52 37.81 14.25
CA GLY A 554 -13.17 37.71 14.80
C GLY A 554 -12.42 39.05 14.93
N GLY A 555 -13.04 40.18 14.60
CA GLY A 555 -12.46 41.52 14.68
C GLY A 555 -12.40 42.25 13.33
N THR A 556 -11.74 43.43 13.31
CA THR A 556 -11.71 44.27 12.10
C THR A 556 -10.46 44.05 11.26
N VAL A 557 -10.64 43.64 10.00
CA VAL A 557 -9.58 43.52 8.99
C VAL A 557 -9.46 44.83 8.21
N VAL A 558 -8.25 45.37 8.09
CA VAL A 558 -7.99 46.63 7.37
C VAL A 558 -6.99 46.42 6.24
N LEU A 559 -7.40 46.74 5.02
CA LEU A 559 -6.60 46.72 3.80
C LEU A 559 -6.49 48.14 3.21
N ARG A 560 -5.32 48.49 2.67
CA ARG A 560 -5.07 49.81 2.06
C ARG A 560 -4.38 49.67 0.71
N GLY A 561 -4.78 50.43 -0.29
CA GLY A 561 -4.08 50.48 -1.57
C GLY A 561 -4.00 51.88 -2.14
N ARG A 562 -3.16 52.06 -3.16
CA ARG A 562 -2.94 53.33 -3.83
C ARG A 562 -3.90 53.45 -5.02
N GLY A 563 -4.42 54.64 -5.27
CA GLY A 563 -5.37 54.91 -6.36
C GLY A 563 -6.72 55.39 -5.83
N ASP A 564 -7.64 55.63 -6.76
CA ASP A 564 -8.99 56.11 -6.44
C ASP A 564 -9.93 55.00 -5.92
N GLY A 565 -9.52 53.73 -6.00
CA GLY A 565 -10.24 52.61 -5.38
C GLY A 565 -11.52 52.18 -6.09
N GLN A 566 -11.80 52.70 -7.30
CA GLN A 566 -13.05 52.40 -8.02
C GLN A 566 -13.13 50.93 -8.47
N GLU A 567 -12.01 50.35 -8.94
CA GLU A 567 -11.95 48.93 -9.33
C GLU A 567 -12.18 48.03 -8.12
N VAL A 568 -11.57 48.36 -6.98
CA VAL A 568 -11.75 47.62 -5.73
C VAL A 568 -13.19 47.76 -5.21
N GLU A 569 -13.80 48.93 -5.38
CA GLU A 569 -15.22 49.13 -5.05
C GLU A 569 -16.14 48.30 -5.93
N ALA A 570 -15.88 48.24 -7.24
CA ALA A 570 -16.66 47.43 -8.17
C ALA A 570 -16.53 45.93 -7.83
N GLU A 571 -15.31 45.46 -7.57
CA GLU A 571 -15.05 44.06 -7.22
C GLU A 571 -15.63 43.67 -5.85
N VAL A 572 -15.39 44.47 -4.81
CA VAL A 572 -15.89 44.21 -3.44
C VAL A 572 -17.40 44.45 -3.36
N GLY A 573 -17.93 45.41 -4.13
CA GLY A 573 -19.36 45.69 -4.24
C GLY A 573 -20.12 44.59 -4.99
N ALA A 574 -19.52 44.00 -6.02
CA ALA A 574 -20.06 42.81 -6.68
C ALA A 574 -20.02 41.59 -5.74
N TRP A 575 -18.98 41.49 -4.90
CA TRP A 575 -18.80 40.38 -3.96
C TRP A 575 -19.74 40.42 -2.74
N LEU A 576 -19.87 41.57 -2.06
CA LEU A 576 -20.67 41.73 -0.82
C LEU A 576 -22.09 42.30 -1.04
N GLY A 577 -22.45 42.67 -2.27
CA GLY A 577 -23.76 43.23 -2.61
C GLY A 577 -24.03 44.60 -1.96
N ARG A 578 -25.24 44.77 -1.38
CA ARG A 578 -25.71 46.05 -0.79
C ARG A 578 -25.15 46.34 0.63
N SER A 579 -24.37 45.42 1.19
CA SER A 579 -23.87 45.46 2.58
C SER A 579 -22.68 46.40 2.80
N VAL A 580 -22.14 47.00 1.73
CA VAL A 580 -21.03 47.97 1.77
C VAL A 580 -21.59 49.38 2.06
N GLN A 581 -21.16 50.00 3.18
CA GLN A 581 -21.45 51.41 3.43
C GLN A 581 -20.57 52.29 2.52
N ARG A 582 -21.21 52.91 1.51
CA ARG A 582 -20.58 53.74 0.47
C ARG A 582 -20.53 55.21 0.88
N SER A 583 -19.62 55.60 1.77
CA SER A 583 -19.61 56.99 2.29
C SER A 583 -18.87 58.01 1.41
N TRP A 584 -18.28 57.62 0.26
CA TRP A 584 -17.36 58.49 -0.48
C TRP A 584 -17.66 58.64 -1.98
N VAL A 585 -18.29 57.67 -2.63
CA VAL A 585 -18.42 57.67 -4.10
C VAL A 585 -19.66 58.40 -4.63
N ASP A 586 -20.62 58.73 -3.76
CA ASP A 586 -21.75 59.60 -4.12
C ASP A 586 -21.39 61.11 -4.14
N THR A 587 -20.16 61.49 -3.75
CA THR A 587 -19.71 62.89 -3.85
C THR A 587 -19.31 63.23 -5.28
N ALA A 588 -19.87 64.32 -5.84
CA ALA A 588 -19.64 64.76 -7.22
C ALA A 588 -18.13 64.84 -7.58
N PRO A 589 -17.72 64.45 -8.81
CA PRO A 589 -16.32 64.38 -9.22
C PRO A 589 -15.50 65.66 -8.94
N GLY A 590 -16.13 66.84 -9.06
CA GLY A 590 -15.51 68.14 -8.81
C GLY A 590 -15.06 68.36 -7.35
N VAL A 591 -15.78 67.80 -6.38
CA VAL A 591 -15.43 67.90 -4.95
C VAL A 591 -14.22 67.02 -4.62
N ARG A 592 -14.01 65.91 -5.37
CA ARG A 592 -12.85 65.02 -5.24
C ARG A 592 -11.58 65.65 -5.79
N GLY A 593 -11.67 66.33 -6.94
CA GLY A 593 -10.57 67.09 -7.53
C GLY A 593 -10.09 68.23 -6.62
N LEU A 594 -11.03 69.00 -6.04
CA LEU A 594 -10.69 70.13 -5.16
C LEU A 594 -9.98 69.69 -3.86
N ARG A 595 -10.35 68.54 -3.29
CA ARG A 595 -9.71 67.99 -2.09
C ARG A 595 -8.36 67.33 -2.36
N HIS A 596 -8.14 66.75 -3.55
CA HIS A 596 -6.82 66.28 -3.99
C HIS A 596 -5.82 67.44 -4.12
N VAL A 597 -6.28 68.58 -4.64
CA VAL A 597 -5.46 69.80 -4.76
C VAL A 597 -5.16 70.41 -3.39
N LEU A 598 -6.16 70.49 -2.49
CA LEU A 598 -5.95 70.99 -1.12
C LEU A 598 -5.05 70.05 -0.28
N GLY A 599 -5.15 68.73 -0.46
CA GLY A 599 -4.29 67.75 0.20
C GLY A 599 -2.83 67.79 -0.28
N LEU A 600 -2.60 68.02 -1.57
CA LEU A 600 -1.26 68.31 -2.12
C LEU A 600 -0.72 69.66 -1.64
N GLY A 601 -1.58 70.68 -1.53
CA GLY A 601 -1.22 72.00 -0.98
C GLY A 601 -0.78 71.93 0.48
N GLY A 602 -1.49 71.16 1.32
CA GLY A 602 -1.10 70.94 2.72
C GLY A 602 0.22 70.19 2.88
N ALA A 603 0.52 69.24 1.99
CA ALA A 603 1.78 68.49 1.99
C ALA A 603 2.96 69.32 1.44
N LEU A 604 2.71 70.30 0.57
CA LEU A 604 3.71 71.23 0.06
C LEU A 604 4.04 72.34 1.07
N VAL A 605 3.03 72.93 1.72
CA VAL A 605 3.24 73.94 2.79
C VAL A 605 3.92 73.33 4.03
N GLY A 606 3.66 72.06 4.34
CA GLY A 606 4.40 71.33 5.38
C GLY A 606 5.86 71.04 5.03
N ARG A 607 6.26 71.14 3.76
CA ARG A 607 7.63 70.87 3.30
C ARG A 607 8.53 72.11 3.34
N ASP A 608 7.97 73.30 3.18
CA ASP A 608 8.73 74.56 3.30
C ASP A 608 8.95 75.00 4.76
N ARG A 609 8.12 74.57 5.70
CA ARG A 609 8.38 74.76 7.15
C ARG A 609 9.47 73.84 7.72
N ALA A 610 9.85 72.78 7.01
CA ALA A 610 10.89 71.84 7.45
C ALA A 610 12.29 72.19 6.93
N ARG A 611 12.50 73.39 6.38
CA ARG A 611 13.81 73.86 5.85
C ARG A 611 14.37 75.09 6.54
N THR A 612 13.72 75.57 7.60
CA THR A 612 14.20 76.66 8.47
C THR A 612 14.06 76.32 9.95
N ASP A 613 14.28 75.06 10.33
CA ASP A 613 14.60 74.64 11.71
C ASP A 613 15.67 73.54 11.66
#